data_AF-A0A0F0LT43-F1
#
_entry.id   AF-A0A0F0LT43-F1
#
_cell.length_a   1.000
_cell.length_b   1.000
_cell.length_c   1.000
_cell.angle_alpha   90.00
_cell.angle_beta   90.00
_cell.angle_gamma   90.00
#
_symmetry.space_group_name_H-M   'P 1'
#
loop_
_entity.id
_entity.type
_entity.pdbx_description
1 polymer ?
#
loop_
_entity_poly.entity_id
_entity_poly.type
_entity_poly.pdbx_seq_one_letter_code
_entity_poly.pdbx_strand_id
1 'polypeptide(L)'
;MPRIAATAEDEGFSQQASSGERRWEWVKPTSPTVRAAVLLSEMTPRNVRDGVDVQAYGAIYLDQVEQRLHEDGQRHPDAATLMAPLRAWGSTFTRDGAYRFRRSADPESRVEELAGDLRSFAAFATAIRDVTDLSEARLARSRIRRHVTAGLAPGYAAPQVASLIAEMNTNTETGVEP
;
A
#
# COMPACT_ATOMS: atom_id res chain seq x y z
N MET A 1 0.94 15.72 12.29
CA MET A 1 0.14 15.24 11.14
C MET A 1 0.21 16.16 9.92
N PRO A 2 0.12 17.50 10.01
CA PRO A 2 0.15 18.38 8.83
C PRO A 2 1.38 18.19 7.92
N ARG A 3 2.58 17.99 8.49
CA ARG A 3 3.80 17.71 7.71
C ARG A 3 3.74 16.39 6.93
N ILE A 4 3.11 15.36 7.49
CA ILE A 4 2.96 14.06 6.82
C ILE A 4 1.95 14.16 5.68
N ALA A 5 0.85 14.88 5.90
CA ALA A 5 -0.14 15.18 4.87
C ALA A 5 0.50 15.96 3.71
N ALA A 6 1.24 17.04 4.01
CA ALA A 6 1.96 17.82 3.00
C ALA A 6 2.97 16.96 2.23
N THR A 7 3.73 16.09 2.92
CA THR A 7 4.66 15.17 2.24
C THR A 7 3.91 14.20 1.31
N ALA A 8 2.75 13.69 1.72
CA ALA A 8 1.93 12.81 0.88
C ALA A 8 1.45 13.53 -0.39
N GLU A 9 0.99 14.78 -0.23
CA GLU A 9 0.51 15.63 -1.31
C GLU A 9 1.64 16.02 -2.28
N ASP A 10 2.83 16.36 -1.77
CA ASP A 10 4.02 16.65 -2.58
C ASP A 10 4.44 15.44 -3.44
N GLU A 11 4.23 14.22 -2.94
CA GLU A 11 4.50 12.96 -3.66
C GLU A 11 3.36 12.55 -4.62
N GLY A 12 2.33 13.39 -4.74
CA GLY A 12 1.21 13.23 -5.67
C GLY A 12 0.09 12.33 -5.16
N PHE A 13 0.01 12.06 -3.86
CA PHE A 13 -1.16 11.41 -3.27
C PHE A 13 -2.23 12.46 -2.92
N SER A 14 -3.49 12.11 -3.16
CA SER A 14 -4.64 12.93 -2.77
C SER A 14 -5.32 12.33 -1.54
N GLN A 15 -5.62 13.17 -0.55
CA GLN A 15 -6.33 12.72 0.65
C GLN A 15 -7.72 12.21 0.27
N GLN A 16 -8.05 11.00 0.74
CA GLN A 16 -9.40 10.46 0.64
C GLN A 16 -10.24 10.89 1.84
N ALA A 17 -11.57 10.85 1.70
CA ALA A 17 -12.49 11.16 2.78
C ALA A 17 -12.12 10.33 4.03
N SER A 18 -12.04 11.00 5.20
CA SER A 18 -11.56 10.37 6.44
C SER A 18 -12.37 9.11 6.76
N SER A 19 -11.70 7.96 6.87
CA SER A 19 -12.30 6.68 7.23
C SER A 19 -12.54 6.51 8.75
N GLY A 20 -12.65 7.62 9.48
CA GLY A 20 -12.89 7.71 10.93
C GLY A 20 -12.09 8.86 11.58
N GLU A 21 -12.39 9.18 12.85
CA GLU A 21 -11.76 10.31 13.60
C GLU A 21 -10.23 10.20 13.78
N ARG A 22 -9.62 9.03 13.49
CA ARG A 22 -8.21 8.72 13.77
C ARG A 22 -7.52 7.87 12.70
N ARG A 23 -8.05 7.97 11.49
CA ARG A 23 -7.56 7.25 10.32
C ARG A 23 -7.42 8.22 9.17
N TRP A 24 -6.24 8.24 8.56
CA TRP A 24 -5.92 9.08 7.43
C TRP A 24 -5.49 8.21 6.27
N GLU A 25 -5.99 8.54 5.08
CA GLU A 25 -5.77 7.78 3.88
C GLU A 25 -5.49 8.72 2.73
N TRP A 26 -4.41 8.46 2.00
CA TRP A 26 -4.04 9.20 0.81
C TRP A 26 -3.85 8.22 -0.35
N VAL A 27 -4.41 8.52 -1.51
CA VAL A 27 -4.43 7.63 -2.67
C VAL A 27 -3.82 8.31 -3.89
N LYS A 28 -3.07 7.55 -4.68
CA LYS A 28 -2.45 7.95 -5.93
C LYS A 28 -2.76 6.90 -7.01
N PRO A 29 -3.49 7.24 -8.08
CA PRO A 29 -3.56 6.37 -9.25
C PRO A 29 -2.18 6.34 -9.94
N THR A 30 -1.62 5.15 -10.15
CA THR A 30 -0.31 5.00 -10.81
C THR A 30 -0.46 4.52 -12.26
N SER A 31 -1.56 3.83 -12.57
CA SER A 31 -1.99 3.48 -13.92
C SER A 31 -3.53 3.31 -13.96
N PRO A 32 -4.14 3.02 -15.13
CA PRO A 32 -5.57 2.70 -15.21
C PRO A 32 -6.00 1.49 -14.38
N THR A 33 -5.06 0.60 -14.04
CA THR A 33 -5.34 -0.68 -13.39
C THR A 33 -4.68 -0.82 -12.01
N VAL A 34 -3.87 0.19 -11.61
CA VAL A 34 -3.11 0.18 -10.36
C VAL A 34 -3.33 1.48 -9.59
N ARG A 35 -3.69 1.33 -8.32
CA ARG A 35 -3.79 2.43 -7.35
C ARG A 35 -2.89 2.16 -6.16
N ALA A 36 -2.23 3.19 -5.66
CA ALA A 36 -1.44 3.13 -4.44
C ALA A 36 -2.14 3.92 -3.32
N ALA A 37 -2.11 3.41 -2.09
CA ALA A 37 -2.59 4.13 -0.92
C ALA A 37 -1.56 4.13 0.21
N VAL A 38 -1.54 5.25 0.96
CA VAL A 38 -0.88 5.36 2.26
C VAL A 38 -1.97 5.40 3.31
N LEU A 39 -1.94 4.45 4.24
CA LEU A 39 -2.87 4.37 5.36
C LEU A 39 -2.14 4.65 6.66
N LEU A 40 -2.66 5.59 7.44
CA LEU A 40 -2.15 5.95 8.75
C LEU A 40 -3.26 5.84 9.80
N SER A 41 -3.00 5.12 10.89
CA SER A 41 -3.99 4.87 11.94
C SER A 41 -3.40 5.09 13.33
N GLU A 42 -4.09 5.83 14.18
CA GLU A 42 -3.73 5.96 15.59
C GLU A 42 -4.03 4.65 16.34
N MET A 43 -3.03 4.05 16.98
CA MET A 43 -3.18 2.78 17.70
C MET A 43 -3.68 2.94 19.12
N THR A 44 -3.39 4.07 19.74
CA THR A 44 -3.77 4.31 21.13
C THR A 44 -4.80 5.44 21.18
N PRO A 45 -6.10 5.13 21.35
CA PRO A 45 -7.18 6.13 21.31
C PRO A 45 -7.19 7.08 22.51
N ARG A 46 -6.24 6.94 23.44
CA ARG A 46 -6.05 7.86 24.55
C ARG A 46 -4.85 8.71 24.19
N ASN A 47 -5.01 10.03 24.24
CA ASN A 47 -3.90 10.96 24.40
C ASN A 47 -3.21 10.57 25.71
N VAL A 48 -2.34 9.57 25.66
CA VAL A 48 -1.49 9.21 26.79
C VAL A 48 -0.72 10.49 27.09
N ARG A 49 -0.61 10.85 28.37
CA ARG A 49 0.05 12.09 28.84
C ARG A 49 1.39 12.40 28.13
N ASP A 50 2.02 11.38 27.55
CA ASP A 50 3.36 11.40 26.98
C ASP A 50 3.43 11.22 25.45
N GLY A 51 2.32 11.10 24.70
CA GLY A 51 2.34 11.09 23.22
C GLY A 51 1.36 10.14 22.51
N VAL A 52 1.61 9.88 21.22
CA VAL A 52 0.74 9.12 20.30
C VAL A 52 1.52 8.02 19.57
N ASP A 53 0.93 6.82 19.50
CA ASP A 53 1.47 5.70 18.72
C ASP A 53 0.63 5.53 17.44
N VAL A 54 1.28 5.46 16.29
CA VAL A 54 0.65 5.44 14.97
C VAL A 54 1.17 4.25 14.17
N GLN A 55 0.31 3.56 13.43
CA GLN A 55 0.72 2.60 12.39
C GLN A 55 0.61 3.23 11.02
N ALA A 56 1.62 3.03 10.17
CA ALA A 56 1.61 3.45 8.77
C ALA A 56 1.78 2.25 7.85
N TYR A 57 0.97 2.19 6.80
CA TYR A 57 0.99 1.15 5.78
C TYR A 57 1.02 1.76 4.39
N GLY A 58 1.73 1.10 3.47
CA GLY A 58 1.59 1.29 2.03
C GLY A 58 0.79 0.13 1.45
N ALA A 59 -0.14 0.43 0.55
CA ALA A 59 -0.99 -0.53 -0.13
C ALA A 59 -0.97 -0.31 -1.65
N ILE A 60 -0.89 -1.38 -2.44
CA ILE A 60 -1.09 -1.35 -3.89
C ILE A 60 -2.33 -2.18 -4.23
N TYR A 61 -3.30 -1.57 -4.90
CA TYR A 61 -4.56 -2.16 -5.38
C TYR A 61 -4.46 -2.43 -6.87
N LEU A 62 -4.95 -3.59 -7.29
CA LEU A 62 -4.96 -4.04 -8.69
C LEU A 62 -6.41 -4.19 -9.15
N ASP A 63 -6.99 -3.12 -9.69
CA ASP A 63 -8.44 -2.97 -9.90
C ASP A 63 -9.05 -4.00 -10.86
N GLN A 64 -8.30 -4.35 -11.89
CA GLN A 64 -8.71 -5.34 -12.88
C GLN A 64 -8.69 -6.77 -12.28
N VAL A 65 -7.64 -7.11 -11.53
CA VAL A 65 -7.55 -8.37 -10.78
C VAL A 65 -8.67 -8.44 -9.74
N GLU A 66 -8.98 -7.32 -9.08
CA GLU A 66 -10.13 -7.20 -8.18
C GLU A 66 -11.45 -7.52 -8.86
N GLN A 67 -11.72 -7.00 -10.06
CA GLN A 67 -12.98 -7.29 -10.73
C GLN A 67 -13.13 -8.78 -11.04
N ARG A 68 -12.07 -9.42 -11.57
CA ARG A 68 -12.15 -10.81 -12.00
C ARG A 68 -12.15 -11.81 -10.84
N LEU A 69 -11.41 -11.52 -9.75
CA LEU A 69 -11.50 -12.29 -8.51
C LEU A 69 -12.84 -12.11 -7.78
N HIS A 70 -13.60 -11.05 -8.08
CA HIS A 70 -14.94 -10.88 -7.52
C HIS A 70 -15.94 -11.84 -8.17
N GLU A 71 -15.78 -12.09 -9.46
CA GLU A 71 -16.65 -12.97 -10.26
C GLU A 71 -16.46 -14.46 -9.91
N ASP A 72 -15.27 -14.88 -9.47
CA ASP A 72 -14.93 -16.30 -9.22
C ASP A 72 -15.37 -16.87 -7.85
N GLY A 73 -15.79 -16.02 -6.89
CA GLY A 73 -16.46 -16.44 -5.65
C GLY A 73 -15.59 -17.00 -4.50
N GLN A 74 -15.96 -16.62 -3.27
CA GLN A 74 -15.28 -16.76 -1.96
C GLN A 74 -14.06 -15.85 -1.74
N ARG A 75 -14.25 -14.81 -0.92
CA ARG A 75 -13.21 -13.83 -0.56
C ARG A 75 -12.85 -13.80 0.91
N HIS A 76 -11.55 -13.60 1.13
CA HIS A 76 -11.03 -12.84 2.27
C HIS A 76 -11.05 -11.34 1.89
N PRO A 77 -11.34 -10.40 2.81
CA PRO A 77 -11.44 -8.96 2.51
C PRO A 77 -10.18 -8.33 1.89
N ASP A 78 -9.02 -8.98 2.04
CA ASP A 78 -7.73 -8.46 1.56
C ASP A 78 -7.31 -9.00 0.19
N ALA A 79 -8.13 -9.81 -0.48
CA ALA A 79 -7.76 -10.69 -1.60
C ALA A 79 -7.27 -10.02 -2.90
N ALA A 80 -6.98 -8.74 -2.97
CA ALA A 80 -6.32 -8.15 -4.15
C ALA A 80 -5.42 -6.95 -3.84
N THR A 81 -4.95 -6.85 -2.59
CA THR A 81 -4.19 -5.71 -2.10
C THR A 81 -2.80 -6.15 -1.62
N LEU A 82 -1.76 -5.52 -2.15
CA LEU A 82 -0.41 -5.64 -1.61
C LEU A 82 -0.21 -4.66 -0.47
N MET A 83 -0.50 -5.08 0.76
CA MET A 83 -0.36 -4.23 1.95
C MET A 83 0.86 -4.62 2.79
N ALA A 84 1.65 -3.62 3.19
CA ALA A 84 2.74 -3.80 4.14
C ALA A 84 3.00 -2.51 4.94
N PRO A 85 3.60 -2.60 6.14
CA PRO A 85 3.99 -1.41 6.90
C PRO A 85 4.90 -0.50 6.06
N LEU A 86 4.77 0.81 6.20
CA LEU A 86 5.42 1.78 5.29
C LEU A 86 6.96 1.62 5.26
N ARG A 87 7.57 1.31 6.42
CA ARG A 87 9.01 0.97 6.56
C ARG A 87 9.47 -0.18 5.67
N ALA A 88 8.59 -1.15 5.36
CA ALA A 88 8.93 -2.30 4.52
C ALA A 88 9.24 -1.92 3.07
N TRP A 89 8.78 -0.74 2.64
CA TRP A 89 9.00 -0.17 1.30
C TRP A 89 10.27 0.70 1.23
N GLY A 90 10.86 1.08 2.38
CA GLY A 90 12.10 1.87 2.51
C GLY A 90 13.39 1.03 2.62
N SER A 91 14.57 1.65 2.60
CA SER A 91 15.86 0.91 2.61
C SER A 91 16.09 0.03 3.86
N THR A 92 15.43 0.34 4.97
CA THR A 92 15.56 -0.37 6.25
C THR A 92 14.33 -1.23 6.52
N PHE A 93 14.43 -2.53 6.27
CA PHE A 93 13.28 -3.45 6.34
C PHE A 93 12.93 -3.86 7.78
N THR A 94 11.72 -3.53 8.25
CA THR A 94 11.17 -4.02 9.53
C THR A 94 9.81 -4.68 9.35
N ARG A 95 9.49 -5.69 10.18
CA ARG A 95 8.19 -6.38 10.16
C ARG A 95 7.08 -5.55 10.80
N ASP A 96 7.43 -4.73 11.79
CA ASP A 96 6.51 -3.85 12.49
C ASP A 96 6.79 -2.39 12.08
N GLY A 97 5.74 -1.65 11.72
CA GLY A 97 5.82 -0.25 11.30
C GLY A 97 5.02 0.69 12.20
N ALA A 98 5.11 0.49 13.52
CA ALA A 98 4.55 1.43 14.48
C ALA A 98 5.55 2.59 14.71
N TYR A 99 5.09 3.82 14.50
CA TYR A 99 5.79 5.06 14.80
C TYR A 99 5.30 5.59 16.13
N ARG A 100 6.22 5.80 17.07
CA ARG A 100 5.92 6.27 18.41
C ARG A 100 6.35 7.73 18.54
N PHE A 101 5.37 8.63 18.59
CA PHE A 101 5.57 10.06 18.76
C PHE A 101 5.37 10.44 20.22
N ARG A 102 6.43 10.32 21.03
CA ARG A 102 6.39 10.72 22.46
C ARG A 102 6.95 12.11 22.63
N ARG A 103 6.50 12.85 23.65
CA ARG A 103 7.09 14.17 24.00
C ARG A 103 8.45 14.03 24.68
N SER A 104 8.69 12.91 25.36
CA SER A 104 9.96 12.59 26.03
C SER A 104 11.01 11.98 25.11
N ALA A 105 10.62 11.58 23.89
CA ALA A 105 11.51 11.19 22.81
C ALA A 105 11.51 12.32 21.78
N ASP A 106 12.56 12.46 20.97
CA ASP A 106 12.60 13.43 19.87
C ASP A 106 11.48 13.12 18.85
N PRO A 107 10.37 13.89 18.85
CA PRO A 107 9.24 13.58 17.98
C PRO A 107 9.50 14.02 16.54
N GLU A 108 10.38 15.00 16.33
CA GLU A 108 10.70 15.53 15.00
C GLU A 108 11.50 14.51 14.19
N SER A 109 12.48 13.86 14.82
CA SER A 109 13.20 12.75 14.19
C SER A 109 12.25 11.64 13.70
N ARG A 110 11.18 11.33 14.44
CA ARG A 110 10.17 10.33 14.02
C ARG A 110 9.28 10.81 12.88
N VAL A 111 9.00 12.11 12.80
CA VAL A 111 8.27 12.71 11.68
C VAL A 111 9.12 12.63 10.42
N GLU A 112 10.42 12.90 10.52
CA GLU A 112 11.35 12.80 9.40
C GLU A 112 11.52 11.36 8.89
N GLU A 113 11.62 10.38 9.80
CA GLU A 113 11.63 8.96 9.43
C GLU A 113 10.37 8.58 8.65
N LEU A 114 9.18 8.91 9.17
CA LEU A 114 7.91 8.60 8.50
C LEU A 114 7.81 9.28 7.13
N ALA A 115 8.25 10.53 7.01
CA ALA A 115 8.31 11.23 5.72
C ALA A 115 9.30 10.58 4.75
N GLY A 116 10.44 10.07 5.22
CA GLY A 116 11.39 9.30 4.40
C GLY A 116 10.82 7.98 3.89
N ASP A 117 10.11 7.25 4.75
CA ASP A 117 9.44 6.00 4.39
C ASP A 117 8.29 6.23 3.39
N LEU A 118 7.54 7.33 3.54
CA LEU A 118 6.52 7.75 2.58
C LEU A 118 7.11 8.00 1.20
N ARG A 119 8.16 8.82 1.10
CA ARG A 119 8.82 9.11 -0.18
C ARG A 119 9.38 7.85 -0.83
N SER A 120 9.92 6.94 -0.03
CA SER A 120 10.39 5.63 -0.52
C SER A 120 9.26 4.80 -1.12
N PHE A 121 8.10 4.75 -0.45
CA PHE A 121 6.91 4.08 -0.97
C PHE A 121 6.36 4.78 -2.22
N ALA A 122 6.34 6.11 -2.27
CA ALA A 122 5.89 6.89 -3.42
C ALA A 122 6.73 6.60 -4.68
N ALA A 123 8.05 6.55 -4.52
CA ALA A 123 8.97 6.19 -5.58
C ALA A 123 8.73 4.74 -6.06
N PHE A 124 8.54 3.81 -5.12
CA PHE A 124 8.17 2.43 -5.45
C PHE A 124 6.86 2.36 -6.23
N ALA A 125 5.78 2.99 -5.73
CA ALA A 125 4.46 2.97 -6.34
C ALA A 125 4.47 3.55 -7.77
N THR A 126 5.24 4.61 -7.99
CA THR A 126 5.39 5.24 -9.32
C THR A 126 6.08 4.31 -10.34
N ALA A 127 6.89 3.37 -9.86
CA ALA A 127 7.53 2.37 -10.71
C ALA A 127 6.63 1.18 -11.06
N ILE A 128 5.44 1.04 -10.44
CA ILE A 128 4.51 -0.06 -10.68
C ILE A 128 3.31 0.44 -11.51
N ARG A 129 3.28 0.02 -12.78
CA ARG A 129 2.20 0.33 -13.73
C ARG A 129 1.27 -0.86 -13.94
N ASP A 130 1.80 -2.07 -13.82
CA ASP A 130 1.05 -3.32 -13.80
C ASP A 130 1.82 -4.39 -13.00
N VAL A 131 1.35 -5.65 -13.06
CA VAL A 131 1.97 -6.73 -12.29
C VAL A 131 3.25 -7.28 -12.91
N THR A 132 3.50 -7.05 -14.20
CA THR A 132 4.76 -7.43 -14.83
C THR A 132 5.91 -6.59 -14.26
N ASP A 133 5.68 -5.32 -13.95
CA ASP A 133 6.64 -4.45 -13.24
C ASP A 133 7.00 -4.99 -11.84
N LEU A 134 6.07 -5.66 -11.16
CA LEU A 134 6.34 -6.30 -9.86
C LEU A 134 7.31 -7.49 -10.00
N SER A 135 7.29 -8.17 -11.15
CA SER A 135 8.20 -9.28 -11.47
C SER A 135 9.60 -8.78 -11.84
N GLU A 136 9.70 -7.65 -12.54
CA GLU A 136 10.97 -7.03 -12.96
C GLU A 136 11.63 -6.21 -11.86
N ALA A 137 10.87 -5.66 -10.91
CA ALA A 137 11.39 -5.08 -9.67
C ALA A 137 12.01 -6.15 -8.71
N ARG A 138 11.95 -7.43 -9.13
CA ARG A 138 12.71 -8.68 -8.84
C ARG A 138 12.91 -9.18 -7.42
N LEU A 139 13.09 -8.31 -6.46
CA LEU A 139 12.98 -8.59 -5.04
C LEU A 139 12.17 -7.41 -4.51
N ALA A 140 10.92 -7.23 -4.97
CA ALA A 140 10.07 -6.06 -4.73
C ALA A 140 8.93 -6.25 -3.70
N ARG A 141 9.12 -6.81 -2.51
CA ARG A 141 10.31 -7.23 -1.78
C ARG A 141 10.04 -8.59 -1.22
N SER A 142 11.06 -9.45 -1.20
CA SER A 142 10.98 -10.87 -0.77
C SER A 142 10.39 -11.11 0.64
N ARG A 143 9.94 -10.07 1.33
CA ARG A 143 9.32 -10.06 2.66
C ARG A 143 8.01 -9.30 2.77
N ILE A 144 7.62 -8.48 1.80
CA ILE A 144 6.18 -8.26 1.51
C ILE A 144 5.54 -9.64 1.22
N ARG A 145 6.34 -10.51 0.59
CA ARG A 145 6.14 -11.90 0.16
C ARG A 145 5.55 -12.92 1.16
N ARG A 146 5.50 -12.68 2.48
CA ARG A 146 4.78 -13.59 3.42
C ARG A 146 3.36 -13.11 3.79
N HIS A 147 3.07 -11.82 3.66
CA HIS A 147 1.73 -11.29 3.94
C HIS A 147 0.89 -11.15 2.67
N VAL A 148 1.52 -10.98 1.51
CA VAL A 148 0.85 -10.72 0.22
C VAL A 148 0.12 -11.91 -0.40
N THR A 149 0.57 -13.15 -0.22
CA THR A 149 -0.14 -14.33 -0.78
C THR A 149 -1.50 -14.56 -0.13
N ALA A 150 -1.72 -14.07 1.10
CA ALA A 150 -3.05 -14.05 1.71
C ALA A 150 -3.95 -12.97 1.10
N GLY A 151 -3.35 -11.91 0.53
CA GLY A 151 -4.03 -10.73 0.01
C GLY A 151 -4.15 -10.65 -1.51
N LEU A 152 -3.90 -11.72 -2.27
CA LEU A 152 -4.19 -11.75 -3.73
C LEU A 152 -5.27 -12.79 -4.10
N ALA A 153 -5.93 -13.34 -3.08
CA ALA A 153 -6.87 -14.45 -3.07
C ALA A 153 -6.21 -15.72 -2.49
N PRO A 154 -6.54 -16.09 -1.23
CA PRO A 154 -5.89 -17.20 -0.54
C PRO A 154 -6.14 -18.58 -1.18
N GLY A 155 -7.06 -18.67 -2.15
CA GLY A 155 -7.31 -19.87 -2.95
C GLY A 155 -6.47 -19.96 -4.24
N TYR A 156 -5.82 -18.88 -4.68
CA TYR A 156 -5.02 -18.86 -5.90
C TYR A 156 -3.52 -18.84 -5.57
N ALA A 157 -2.77 -19.75 -6.19
CA ALA A 157 -1.32 -19.75 -6.14
C ALA A 157 -0.75 -18.58 -6.96
N ALA A 158 0.43 -18.07 -6.60
CA ALA A 158 1.08 -16.96 -7.30
C ALA A 158 1.19 -17.13 -8.83
N PRO A 159 1.47 -18.32 -9.38
CA PRO A 159 1.45 -18.54 -10.84
C PRO A 159 0.06 -18.35 -11.45
N GLN A 160 -1.02 -18.71 -10.75
CA GLN A 160 -2.39 -18.57 -11.23
C GLN A 160 -2.81 -17.11 -11.30
N VAL A 161 -2.41 -16.30 -10.31
CA VAL A 161 -2.62 -14.85 -10.32
C VAL A 161 -1.87 -14.23 -11.50
N ALA A 162 -0.60 -14.61 -11.72
CA ALA A 162 0.19 -14.10 -12.84
C ALA A 162 -0.41 -14.45 -14.22
N SER A 163 -0.91 -15.68 -14.39
CA SER A 163 -1.61 -16.10 -15.62
C SER A 163 -2.90 -15.33 -15.85
N LEU A 164 -3.70 -15.11 -14.80
CA LEU A 164 -4.93 -14.31 -14.89
C LEU A 164 -4.61 -12.89 -15.40
N ILE A 165 -3.57 -12.27 -14.87
CA ILE A 165 -3.17 -10.92 -15.27
C ILE A 165 -2.68 -10.86 -16.71
N ALA A 166 -1.91 -11.86 -17.16
CA ALA A 166 -1.50 -11.94 -18.56
C ALA A 166 -2.72 -11.98 -19.50
N GLU A 167 -3.76 -12.72 -19.13
CA GLU A 167 -5.03 -12.77 -19.88
C GLU A 167 -5.75 -11.41 -19.91
N MET A 168 -5.75 -10.68 -18.78
CA MET A 168 -6.34 -9.35 -18.69
C MET A 168 -5.63 -8.32 -19.56
N ASN A 169 -4.30 -8.33 -19.55
CA ASN A 169 -3.49 -7.42 -20.37
C ASN A 169 -3.76 -7.65 -21.86
N THR A 170 -3.84 -8.92 -22.30
CA THR A 170 -4.20 -9.24 -23.69
C THR A 170 -5.59 -8.76 -24.08
N ASN A 171 -6.59 -8.89 -23.19
CA ASN A 171 -7.96 -8.44 -23.47
C ASN A 171 -8.09 -6.89 -23.53
N THR A 172 -7.19 -6.17 -22.86
CA THR A 172 -7.17 -4.70 -22.86
C THR A 172 -6.53 -4.15 -24.14
N GLU A 173 -5.55 -4.86 -24.71
CA GLU A 173 -4.90 -4.50 -25.98
C GLU A 173 -5.76 -4.86 -27.20
N THR A 174 -6.57 -5.92 -27.12
CA THR A 174 -7.49 -6.34 -28.19
C THR A 174 -8.85 -5.66 -28.10
N GLY A 175 -8.92 -4.36 -27.79
CA GLY A 175 -10.16 -3.56 -27.73
C GLY A 175 -10.88 -3.40 -29.07
N VAL A 176 -11.17 -4.51 -29.75
CA VAL A 176 -12.20 -4.69 -30.75
C VAL A 176 -13.28 -5.49 -30.03
N GLU A 177 -14.34 -4.81 -29.60
CA GLU A 177 -15.54 -5.45 -29.06
C GLU A 177 -16.13 -6.45 -30.09
N PRO A 178 -16.70 -7.58 -29.66
CA PRO A 178 -17.62 -8.37 -30.48
C PRO A 178 -18.97 -7.66 -30.69
#